data_AF-A0A5I3ICG5-F1
#
_entry.id   AF-A0A5I3ICG5-F1
#
_cell.length_a   1.000
_cell.length_b   1.000
_cell.length_c   1.000
_cell.angle_alpha   90.00
_cell.angle_beta   90.00
_cell.angle_gamma   90.00
#
_symmetry.space_group_name_H-M   'P 1'
#
loop_
_entity.id
_entity.type
_entity.pdbx_description
1 polymer ?
#
loop_
_entity_poly.entity_id
_entity_poly.type
_entity_poly.pdbx_seq_one_letter_code
_entity_poly.pdbx_strand_id
1 'polypeptide(L)'
;MTVSSTISVYCRDGMFRSVYCHLHGEPSWNGRILHTHYATGQQAEALITHGDIRCLGPRCDKPAGHTLQHPAKGVTSYYGRDSNLLMDSEAREYRSLTEAIATESTPEVRFHYLFIDGYWKVMYRSPEGWKMKPLALALRRCQE
;
A
#
# COMPACT_ATOMS: atom_id res chain seq x y z
N MET A 1 1.38 -12.50 -14.30
CA MET A 1 1.62 -11.05 -14.29
C MET A 1 1.36 -10.57 -12.87
N THR A 2 2.33 -9.93 -12.23
CA THR A 2 2.13 -9.31 -10.92
C THR A 2 1.51 -7.94 -11.12
N VAL A 3 0.51 -7.59 -10.31
CA VAL A 3 -0.08 -6.26 -10.31
C VAL A 3 0.52 -5.54 -9.11
N SER A 4 1.42 -4.59 -9.37
CA SER A 4 2.02 -3.80 -8.29
C SER A 4 1.22 -2.53 -8.02
N SER A 5 1.38 -2.01 -6.82
CA SER A 5 0.72 -0.80 -6.34
C SER A 5 1.64 -0.03 -5.42
N THR A 6 1.24 1.18 -5.06
CA THR A 6 1.84 1.94 -3.95
C THR A 6 0.78 2.21 -2.90
N ILE A 7 1.22 2.38 -1.66
CA ILE A 7 0.37 2.72 -0.52
C ILE A 7 0.98 3.98 0.11
N SER A 8 0.29 5.10 -0.01
CA SER A 8 0.74 6.38 0.51
C SER A 8 -0.23 6.90 1.58
N VAL A 9 0.30 7.41 2.68
CA VAL A 9 -0.46 7.91 3.83
C VAL A 9 -0.06 9.34 4.11
N TYR A 10 -1.06 10.23 4.22
CA TYR A 10 -0.84 11.56 4.76
C TYR A 10 -0.75 11.46 6.28
N CYS A 11 0.46 11.58 6.80
CA CYS A 11 0.78 11.34 8.21
C CYS A 11 0.48 12.58 9.06
N ARG A 12 0.34 12.37 10.37
CA ARG A 12 0.05 13.42 11.36
C ARG A 12 1.04 14.58 11.42
N ASP A 13 2.27 14.37 10.95
CA ASP A 13 3.30 15.40 10.84
C ASP A 13 3.20 16.25 9.56
N GLY A 14 2.20 16.01 8.72
CA GLY A 14 1.96 16.75 7.50
C GLY A 14 2.76 16.28 6.29
N MET A 15 3.47 15.15 6.39
CA MET A 15 4.20 14.55 5.28
C MET A 15 3.42 13.40 4.65
N PHE A 16 3.60 13.17 3.35
CA PHE A 16 3.21 11.92 2.72
C PHE A 16 4.32 10.90 2.91
N ARG A 17 3.96 9.69 3.32
CA ARG A 17 4.88 8.55 3.33
C ARG A 17 4.33 7.46 2.43
N SER A 18 5.16 6.94 1.55
CA SER A 18 4.78 6.00 0.50
C SER A 18 5.64 4.75 0.56
N VAL A 19 4.99 3.60 0.38
CA VAL A 19 5.66 2.30 0.22
C VAL A 19 5.18 1.62 -1.06
N TYR A 20 6.09 0.90 -1.69
CA TYR A 20 5.79 0.03 -2.82
C TYR A 20 5.14 -1.28 -2.32
N CYS A 21 4.20 -1.83 -3.08
CA CYS A 21 3.59 -3.13 -2.82
C CYS A 21 3.59 -3.99 -4.09
N HIS A 22 4.35 -5.09 -4.06
CA HIS A 22 4.70 -5.87 -5.24
C HIS A 22 3.54 -6.70 -5.81
N LEU A 23 2.72 -7.29 -4.93
CA LEU A 23 1.69 -8.25 -5.30
C LEU A 23 0.28 -7.72 -5.03
N HIS A 24 -0.67 -8.21 -5.85
CA HIS A 24 -2.11 -8.08 -5.66
C HIS A 24 -2.65 -6.65 -5.54
N GLY A 25 -2.06 -5.73 -6.30
CA GLY A 25 -2.38 -4.31 -6.31
C GLY A 25 -3.81 -3.97 -6.69
N GLU A 26 -4.60 -4.89 -7.22
CA GLU A 26 -6.00 -4.70 -7.58
C GLU A 26 -6.92 -4.35 -6.40
N PRO A 27 -7.98 -3.54 -6.62
CA PRO A 27 -8.92 -3.18 -5.55
C PRO A 27 -9.60 -4.38 -4.88
N SER A 28 -9.82 -5.48 -5.59
CA SER A 28 -10.42 -6.70 -5.03
C SER A 28 -9.57 -7.36 -3.96
N TRP A 29 -8.24 -7.11 -3.94
CA TRP A 29 -7.33 -7.65 -2.94
C TRP A 29 -6.74 -6.57 -2.05
N ASN A 30 -5.73 -5.81 -2.52
CA ASN A 30 -5.09 -4.78 -1.68
C ASN A 30 -6.11 -3.74 -1.23
N GLY A 31 -6.98 -3.30 -2.15
CA GLY A 31 -8.04 -2.36 -1.80
C GLY A 31 -8.98 -2.89 -0.70
N ARG A 32 -9.39 -4.16 -0.80
CA ARG A 32 -10.25 -4.79 0.21
C ARG A 32 -9.56 -4.85 1.57
N ILE A 33 -8.28 -5.26 1.60
CA ILE A 33 -7.52 -5.37 2.84
C ILE A 33 -7.33 -4.00 3.50
N LEU A 34 -6.92 -2.99 2.73
CA LEU A 34 -6.75 -1.61 3.22
C LEU A 34 -8.06 -1.06 3.81
N HIS A 35 -9.16 -1.22 3.07
CA HIS A 35 -10.47 -0.73 3.50
C HIS A 35 -10.97 -1.43 4.77
N THR A 36 -10.75 -2.73 4.92
CA THR A 36 -11.31 -3.52 6.03
C THR A 36 -10.43 -3.49 7.28
N HIS A 37 -9.11 -3.57 7.11
CA HIS A 37 -8.18 -3.80 8.24
C HIS A 37 -7.32 -2.58 8.59
N TYR A 38 -7.18 -1.62 7.67
CA TYR A 38 -6.36 -0.42 7.87
C TYR A 38 -7.20 0.85 7.67
N ALA A 39 -8.40 0.89 8.25
CA ALA A 39 -9.41 1.92 7.99
C ALA A 39 -9.15 3.26 8.70
N THR A 40 -8.19 3.33 9.62
CA THR A 40 -7.86 4.54 10.40
C THR A 40 -6.45 5.03 10.10
N GLY A 41 -6.17 6.31 10.34
CA GLY A 41 -4.85 6.90 10.15
C GLY A 41 -3.77 6.18 10.96
N GLN A 42 -4.06 5.80 12.21
CA GLN A 42 -3.12 5.05 13.04
C GLN A 42 -2.77 3.68 12.43
N GLN A 43 -3.77 2.95 11.90
CA GLN A 43 -3.52 1.66 11.27
C GLN A 43 -2.78 1.82 9.94
N ALA A 44 -3.12 2.82 9.14
CA ALA A 44 -2.45 3.12 7.88
C ALA A 44 -0.97 3.50 8.09
N GLU A 45 -0.69 4.37 9.08
CA GLU A 45 0.69 4.73 9.46
C GLU A 45 1.47 3.52 9.99
N ALA A 46 0.86 2.70 10.86
CA ALA A 46 1.50 1.49 11.38
C ALA A 46 1.85 0.49 10.25
N LEU A 47 1.00 0.37 9.23
CA LEU A 47 1.26 -0.49 8.07
C LEU A 47 2.53 -0.04 7.32
N ILE A 48 2.62 1.23 6.97
CA ILE A 48 3.71 1.73 6.11
C ILE A 48 5.04 1.90 6.86
N THR A 49 5.03 1.89 8.20
CA THR A 49 6.23 2.05 9.04
C THR A 49 7.26 0.93 8.84
N HIS A 50 6.85 -0.22 8.30
CA HIS A 50 7.74 -1.36 8.06
C HIS A 50 8.33 -1.40 6.64
N GLY A 51 8.06 -0.39 5.82
CA GLY A 51 8.64 -0.22 4.50
C GLY A 51 7.89 -0.92 3.37
N ASP A 52 8.60 -1.17 2.26
CA ASP A 52 8.08 -1.78 1.04
C ASP A 52 7.57 -3.20 1.30
N ILE A 53 6.44 -3.51 0.69
CA ILE A 53 5.64 -4.71 0.90
C ILE A 53 5.80 -5.66 -0.27
N ARG A 54 6.07 -6.93 0.02
CA ARG A 54 5.96 -8.00 -0.96
C ARG A 54 4.50 -8.40 -1.18
N CYS A 55 3.78 -8.67 -0.10
CA CYS A 55 2.38 -9.08 -0.14
C CYS A 55 1.63 -8.51 1.05
N LEU A 56 0.54 -7.78 0.80
CA LEU A 56 -0.28 -7.17 1.84
C LEU A 56 -1.18 -8.22 2.51
N GLY A 57 -1.20 -8.20 3.84
CA GLY A 57 -2.09 -9.02 4.67
C GLY A 57 -2.94 -8.17 5.63
N PRO A 58 -3.99 -8.76 6.23
CA PRO A 58 -4.89 -8.07 7.17
C PRO A 58 -4.23 -7.67 8.51
N ARG A 59 -3.03 -8.15 8.81
CA ARG A 59 -2.27 -7.75 10.00
C ARG A 59 -0.84 -7.41 9.62
N CYS A 60 -0.26 -6.43 10.30
CA CYS A 60 1.12 -5.99 10.08
C CYS A 60 2.06 -6.34 11.24
N ASP A 61 1.64 -7.13 12.23
CA ASP A 61 2.52 -7.64 13.29
C ASP A 61 3.58 -8.60 12.74
N LYS A 62 4.63 -8.90 13.52
CA LYS A 62 5.65 -9.89 13.18
C LYS A 62 5.62 -11.05 14.16
N PRO A 63 4.81 -12.11 13.91
CA PRO A 63 4.81 -13.28 14.77
C PRO A 63 6.13 -14.06 14.66
N ALA A 64 6.43 -14.87 15.67
CA ALA A 64 7.64 -15.70 15.69
C ALA A 64 7.72 -16.60 14.44
N GLY A 65 8.91 -16.67 13.84
CA GLY A 65 9.14 -17.46 12.63
C GLY A 65 8.65 -16.83 11.31
N HIS A 66 8.02 -15.65 11.34
CA HIS A 66 7.62 -14.96 10.12
C HIS A 66 8.84 -14.43 9.34
N THR A 67 8.98 -14.89 8.10
CA THR A 67 10.00 -14.42 7.14
C THR A 67 9.39 -14.31 5.73
N LEU A 68 10.12 -13.69 4.79
CA LEU A 68 9.71 -13.67 3.39
C LEU A 68 9.59 -15.07 2.77
N GLN A 69 10.45 -16.00 3.20
CA GLN A 69 10.44 -17.39 2.72
C GLN A 69 9.32 -18.20 3.39
N HIS A 70 9.00 -17.89 4.64
CA HIS A 70 8.00 -18.60 5.45
C HIS A 70 6.97 -17.59 6.01
N PRO A 71 6.13 -17.00 5.14
CA PRO A 71 5.19 -15.99 5.56
C PRO A 71 4.06 -16.62 6.38
N ALA A 72 3.84 -16.10 7.58
CA ALA A 72 2.67 -16.45 8.39
C ALA A 72 1.37 -16.05 7.66
N LYS A 73 0.36 -16.92 7.69
CA LYS A 73 -0.93 -16.68 7.04
C LYS A 73 -1.59 -15.40 7.56
N GLY A 74 -2.03 -14.54 6.65
CA GLY A 74 -2.73 -13.31 6.99
C GLY A 74 -1.85 -12.19 7.56
N VAL A 75 -0.52 -12.31 7.44
CA VAL A 75 0.42 -11.28 7.88
C VAL A 75 1.08 -10.63 6.66
N THR A 76 1.17 -9.31 6.66
CA THR A 76 1.90 -8.55 5.63
C THR A 76 3.37 -8.94 5.63
N SER A 77 3.89 -9.27 4.47
CA SER A 77 5.30 -9.59 4.25
C SER A 77 6.04 -8.39 3.69
N TYR A 78 7.06 -7.91 4.38
CA TYR A 78 7.85 -6.73 4.00
C TYR A 78 9.24 -7.10 3.48
N TYR A 79 9.74 -6.34 2.52
CA TYR A 79 11.06 -6.56 1.95
C TYR A 79 12.18 -6.34 2.96
N GLY A 80 12.18 -5.21 3.68
CA GLY A 80 13.21 -4.95 4.69
C GLY A 80 13.04 -5.83 5.92
N ARG A 81 11.91 -5.69 6.62
CA ARG A 81 11.67 -6.32 7.92
C ARG A 81 11.77 -7.85 7.92
N ASP A 82 11.33 -8.52 6.85
CA ASP A 82 11.15 -9.99 6.83
C ASP A 82 12.20 -10.70 5.97
N SER A 83 13.18 -9.97 5.44
CA SER A 83 14.33 -10.48 4.70
C SER A 83 15.58 -10.54 5.58
N ASN A 84 16.52 -11.40 5.18
CA ASN A 84 17.88 -11.41 5.73
C ASN A 84 18.85 -10.53 4.92
N LEU A 85 18.35 -9.84 3.89
CA LEU A 85 19.14 -8.98 3.01
C LEU A 85 18.90 -7.51 3.37
N LEU A 86 19.96 -6.72 3.35
CA LEU A 86 19.86 -5.26 3.41
C LEU A 86 19.20 -4.76 2.12
N MET A 87 18.04 -4.13 2.26
CA MET A 87 17.25 -3.60 1.16
C MET A 87 16.86 -2.16 1.48
N ASP A 88 17.07 -1.25 0.52
CA ASP A 88 16.53 0.10 0.59
C ASP A 88 15.03 0.04 0.34
N SER A 89 14.29 -0.13 1.44
CA SER A 89 12.87 -0.43 1.43
C SER A 89 12.09 0.42 2.43
N GLU A 90 12.72 1.43 3.03
CA GLU A 90 12.03 2.32 3.96
C GLU A 90 10.96 3.17 3.24
N ALA A 91 9.96 3.62 3.99
CA ALA A 91 8.92 4.48 3.42
C ALA A 91 9.53 5.80 2.91
N ARG A 92 9.22 6.15 1.66
CA ARG A 92 9.70 7.36 1.00
C ARG A 92 8.84 8.54 1.43
N GLU A 93 9.47 9.66 1.78
CA GLU A 93 8.78 10.86 2.27
C GLU A 93 8.63 11.92 1.18
N TYR A 94 7.46 12.54 1.11
CA TYR A 94 7.13 13.58 0.13
C TYR A 94 6.36 14.71 0.78
N ARG A 95 6.55 15.94 0.28
CA ARG A 95 5.82 17.12 0.79
C ARG A 95 4.44 17.27 0.17
N SER A 96 4.19 16.61 -0.95
CA SER A 96 2.92 16.69 -1.65
C SER A 96 2.53 15.36 -2.30
N LEU A 97 1.22 15.17 -2.48
CA LEU A 97 0.70 14.03 -3.22
C LEU A 97 1.20 14.00 -4.67
N THR A 98 1.28 15.16 -5.31
CA THR A 98 1.74 15.26 -6.70
C THR A 98 3.17 14.76 -6.87
N GLU A 99 4.06 15.14 -5.95
CA GLU A 99 5.44 14.65 -5.91
C GLU A 99 5.50 13.14 -5.70
N ALA A 100 4.78 12.63 -4.70
CA ALA A 100 4.72 11.19 -4.43
C ALA A 100 4.27 10.39 -5.67
N ILE A 101 3.16 10.79 -6.30
CA ILE A 101 2.65 10.10 -7.49
C ILE A 101 3.64 10.21 -8.66
N ALA A 102 4.24 11.38 -8.90
CA ALA A 102 5.18 11.56 -10.00
C ALA A 102 6.42 10.67 -9.86
N THR A 103 6.95 10.53 -8.63
CA THR A 103 8.13 9.71 -8.35
C THR A 103 7.81 8.21 -8.35
N GLU A 104 6.68 7.82 -7.77
CA GLU A 104 6.34 6.41 -7.51
C GLU A 104 5.62 5.74 -8.71
N SER A 105 5.20 6.51 -9.72
CA SER A 105 4.51 5.99 -10.91
C SER A 105 5.47 5.30 -11.89
N THR A 106 5.95 4.10 -11.56
CA THR A 106 6.72 3.27 -12.50
C THR A 106 5.79 2.55 -13.50
N PRO A 107 6.31 1.99 -14.61
CA PRO A 107 5.50 1.22 -15.57
C PRO A 107 4.78 -0.01 -14.95
N GLU A 108 5.31 -0.52 -13.85
CA GLU A 108 4.80 -1.71 -13.15
C GLU A 108 3.65 -1.36 -12.20
N VAL A 109 3.60 -0.12 -11.71
CA VAL A 109 2.60 0.35 -10.75
C VAL A 109 1.28 0.61 -11.48
N ARG A 110 0.27 -0.18 -11.12
CA ARG A 110 -1.07 -0.11 -11.73
C ARG A 110 -2.05 0.70 -10.89
N PHE A 111 -1.80 0.78 -9.59
CA PHE A 111 -2.67 1.43 -8.62
C PHE A 111 -1.88 2.21 -7.59
N HIS A 112 -2.39 3.37 -7.18
CA HIS A 112 -1.92 4.08 -5.99
C HIS A 112 -3.05 4.13 -4.97
N TYR A 113 -2.82 3.64 -3.76
CA TYR A 113 -3.74 3.74 -2.64
C TYR A 113 -3.32 4.89 -1.74
N LEU A 114 -4.27 5.77 -1.42
CA LEU A 114 -4.00 7.00 -0.70
C LEU A 114 -4.88 7.09 0.54
N PHE A 115 -4.30 7.13 1.73
CA PHE A 115 -5.02 7.45 2.96
C PHE A 115 -4.88 8.94 3.26
N ILE A 116 -5.95 9.68 3.01
CA ILE A 116 -6.02 11.13 3.19
C ILE A 116 -7.46 11.52 3.52
N ASP A 117 -7.63 12.50 4.40
CA ASP A 117 -8.93 12.96 4.93
C ASP A 117 -9.69 11.86 5.70
N GLY A 118 -8.96 10.91 6.30
CA GLY A 118 -9.55 9.85 7.13
C GLY A 118 -10.14 8.66 6.36
N TYR A 119 -9.92 8.55 5.05
CA TYR A 119 -10.37 7.40 4.27
C TYR A 119 -9.46 7.08 3.09
N TRP A 120 -9.56 5.85 2.59
CA TRP A 120 -8.82 5.40 1.42
C TRP A 120 -9.41 5.90 0.10
N LYS A 121 -8.53 6.37 -0.78
CA LYS A 121 -8.78 6.65 -2.20
C LYS A 121 -7.91 5.70 -3.03
N VAL A 122 -8.34 5.39 -4.25
CA VAL A 122 -7.54 4.62 -5.21
C VAL A 122 -7.40 5.39 -6.51
N MET A 123 -6.16 5.46 -7.00
CA MET A 123 -5.82 5.94 -8.33
C MET A 123 -5.53 4.78 -9.27
N TYR A 124 -5.95 4.92 -10.53
CA TYR A 124 -5.77 3.92 -11.58
C TYR A 124 -5.62 4.63 -12.93
N ARG A 125 -4.95 4.00 -13.90
CA ARG A 125 -4.83 4.55 -15.26
C ARG A 125 -6.11 4.31 -16.08
N SER A 126 -6.54 5.35 -16.79
CA SER A 126 -7.48 5.31 -17.91
C SER A 126 -6.83 5.88 -19.18
N PRO A 127 -7.48 5.81 -20.35
CA PRO A 127 -6.96 6.44 -21.57
C PRO A 127 -6.71 7.96 -21.42
N GLU A 128 -7.48 8.63 -20.56
CA GLU A 128 -7.34 10.06 -20.26
C GLU A 128 -6.35 10.36 -19.11
N GLY A 129 -5.52 9.39 -18.74
CA GLY A 129 -4.51 9.51 -17.69
C GLY A 129 -4.95 8.93 -16.34
N TRP A 130 -4.33 9.40 -15.25
CA TRP A 130 -4.67 8.95 -13.91
C TRP A 130 -6.05 9.46 -13.47
N LYS A 131 -6.88 8.56 -12.97
CA LYS A 131 -8.17 8.86 -12.34
C LYS A 131 -8.12 8.45 -10.88
N MET A 132 -8.87 9.14 -10.04
CA MET A 132 -8.98 8.85 -8.60
C MET A 132 -10.45 8.70 -8.20
N LYS A 133 -10.74 7.78 -7.27
CA LYS A 133 -12.06 7.69 -6.62
C LYS A 133 -11.94 7.17 -5.18
N PRO A 134 -12.95 7.37 -4.32
CA PRO A 134 -13.00 6.72 -3.01
C PRO A 134 -12.92 5.21 -3.14
N LEU A 135 -12.10 4.56 -2.32
CA LEU A 135 -11.89 3.11 -2.39
C LEU A 135 -13.19 2.34 -2.12
N ALA A 136 -14.01 2.81 -1.18
CA ALA A 136 -15.34 2.26 -0.92
C ALA A 136 -16.22 2.20 -2.18
N LEU A 137 -16.11 3.18 -3.09
CA LEU A 137 -16.85 3.18 -4.35
C LEU A 137 -16.25 2.19 -5.36
N ALA A 138 -14.92 2.07 -5.41
CA ALA A 138 -14.24 1.10 -6.25
C ALA A 138 -14.62 -0.34 -5.87
N LEU A 139 -14.69 -0.63 -4.56
CA LEU A 139 -15.01 -1.96 -4.03
C LEU A 139 -16.43 -2.44 -4.33
N ARG A 140 -17.40 -1.54 -4.55
CA ARG A 140 -18.77 -1.92 -4.96
C ARG A 140 -18.82 -2.65 -6.30
N ARG A 141 -17.78 -2.50 -7.13
CA ARG A 141 -17.66 -3.14 -8.45
C ARG A 141 -16.84 -4.42 -8.41
N CYS A 142 -16.19 -4.70 -7.28
CA CYS A 142 -15.52 -5.97 -7.03
C CYS A 142 -16.56 -6.89 -6.38
N GLN A 143 -17.05 -7.88 -7.13
CA GLN A 143 -17.84 -8.97 -6.54
C GLN A 143 -17.01 -9.64 -5.44
N GLU A 144 -17.69 -10.19 -4.42
CA GLU A 144 -17.06 -10.89 -3.30
C GLU A 144 -16.39 -12.20 -3.73
#